data_AF-D7CPN0-F1
#
_entry.id   AF-D7CPN0-F1
#
_cell.length_a   1.000
_cell.length_b   1.000
_cell.length_c   1.000
_cell.angle_alpha   90.00
_cell.angle_beta   90.00
_cell.angle_gamma   90.00
#
_symmetry.space_group_name_H-M   'P 1'
#
loop_
_entity.id
_entity.type
_entity.pdbx_description
1 polymer ?
#
loop_
_entity_poly.entity_id
_entity_poly.type
_entity_poly.pdbx_seq_one_letter_code
_entity_poly.pdbx_strand_id
1 'polypeptide(L)'
;MNISTSQVQNVLKIYGRQFKANRVQPKNEANAPVQADQVTISSDSRVKQKAVAAAKAAPEVREEKVNELRQAIATGTYTVSNEEVAEKIIYRSLVDKLV
;
A
#
# COMPACT_ATOMS: atom_id res chain seq x y z
N MET A 1 -5.43 -1.46 -14.72
CA MET A 1 -5.67 -0.05 -14.30
C MET A 1 -4.34 0.68 -14.29
N ASN A 2 -4.12 1.63 -15.20
CA ASN A 2 -2.87 2.39 -15.32
C ASN A 2 -3.13 3.84 -14.93
N ILE A 3 -2.90 4.20 -13.66
CA ILE A 3 -2.75 5.60 -13.27
C ILE A 3 -1.25 5.84 -13.14
N SER A 4 -0.69 6.58 -14.11
CA SER A 4 0.74 6.88 -14.12
C SER A 4 1.06 7.87 -13.01
N THR A 5 2.07 7.58 -12.18
CA THR A 5 2.59 8.49 -11.13
C THR A 5 2.92 9.89 -11.68
N SER A 6 3.30 9.97 -12.95
CA SER A 6 3.55 11.25 -13.64
C SER A 6 2.30 12.12 -13.80
N GLN A 7 1.13 11.51 -14.02
CA GLN A 7 -0.14 12.22 -14.15
C GLN A 7 -0.54 12.86 -12.82
N VAL A 8 -0.33 12.14 -11.71
CA VAL A 8 -0.60 12.65 -10.35
C VAL A 8 0.31 13.82 -10.00
N GLN A 9 1.60 13.77 -10.38
CA GLN A 9 2.55 14.86 -10.15
C GLN A 9 2.20 16.12 -10.94
N ASN A 10 1.74 15.98 -12.19
CA ASN A 10 1.33 17.12 -13.01
C ASN A 10 0.10 17.83 -12.42
N VAL A 11 -0.89 17.07 -11.93
CA VAL A 11 -2.05 17.64 -11.23
C VAL A 11 -1.61 18.40 -9.97
N LEU A 12 -0.74 17.81 -9.14
CA LEU A 12 -0.20 18.48 -7.95
C LEU A 12 0.52 19.80 -8.28
N LYS A 13 1.26 19.84 -9.40
CA LYS A 13 2.00 21.03 -9.84
C LYS A 13 1.08 22.15 -10.33
N ILE A 14 -0.02 21.81 -10.98
CA ILE A 14 -1.03 22.79 -11.45
C ILE A 14 -1.74 23.41 -10.25
N TYR A 15 -2.16 22.57 -9.30
CA TYR A 15 -2.77 23.04 -8.05
C TYR A 15 -1.83 23.95 -7.26
N GLY A 16 -0.54 23.58 -7.11
CA GLY A 16 0.44 24.41 -6.42
C GLY A 16 0.76 25.75 -7.12
N ARG A 17 0.56 25.84 -8.43
CA ARG A 17 0.84 27.06 -9.23
C ARG A 17 -0.30 28.08 -9.12
N GLN A 18 -1.55 27.62 -8.96
CA GLN A 18 -2.72 28.47 -8.76
C GLN A 18 -2.63 29.31 -7.47
N PHE A 19 -1.95 28.81 -6.44
CA PHE A 19 -1.73 29.55 -5.18
C PHE A 19 -0.66 30.64 -5.25
N LYS A 20 0.20 30.68 -6.27
CA LYS A 20 1.26 31.70 -6.38
C LYS A 20 0.91 32.91 -7.27
N ALA A 21 -0.17 32.84 -8.05
CA ALA A 21 -0.56 33.91 -8.97
C ALA A 21 -1.52 34.95 -8.36
N ASN A 22 -2.23 34.64 -7.27
CA ASN A 22 -3.14 35.59 -6.61
C ASN A 22 -2.49 36.25 -5.38
N ARG A 23 -1.60 37.22 -5.63
CA ARG A 23 -1.31 38.28 -4.66
C ARG A 23 -1.83 39.61 -5.22
N VAL A 24 -3.13 39.82 -5.07
CA VAL A 24 -3.77 41.13 -5.26
C VAL A 24 -4.41 41.50 -3.92
N GLN A 25 -4.17 42.73 -3.46
CA GLN A 25 -4.43 43.24 -2.10
C GLN A 25 -5.93 43.17 -1.70
N PRO A 26 -6.25 43.02 -0.40
CA PRO A 26 -7.62 42.71 0.02
C PRO A 26 -8.47 43.98 0.18
N LYS A 27 -9.63 44.01 -0.48
CA LYS A 27 -10.74 44.88 -0.12
C LYS A 27 -11.69 44.07 0.77
N ASN A 28 -11.94 44.61 1.96
CA ASN A 28 -12.81 44.05 2.99
C ASN A 28 -14.24 43.85 2.47
N GLU A 29 -14.65 42.62 2.26
CA GLU A 29 -16.07 42.23 2.20
C GLU A 29 -16.26 40.88 2.90
N ALA A 30 -17.10 40.92 3.94
CA ALA A 30 -17.85 39.84 4.57
C ALA A 30 -17.14 38.50 4.86
N ASN A 31 -16.85 38.30 6.14
CA ASN A 31 -16.55 37.00 6.76
C ASN A 31 -17.70 36.00 6.52
N ALA A 32 -17.60 35.21 5.46
CA ALA A 32 -18.21 33.90 5.38
C ALA A 32 -17.07 32.90 5.14
N PRO A 33 -16.81 31.94 6.06
CA PRO A 33 -15.79 30.95 5.81
C PRO A 33 -16.22 30.12 4.59
N VAL A 34 -15.51 30.29 3.47
CA VAL A 34 -15.59 29.36 2.35
C VAL A 34 -15.19 28.00 2.93
N GLN A 35 -16.18 27.11 3.05
CA GLN A 35 -15.97 25.75 3.54
C GLN A 35 -15.08 25.05 2.52
N ALA A 36 -13.78 25.03 2.79
CA ALA A 36 -12.82 24.30 1.98
C ALA A 36 -13.05 22.80 2.18
N ASP A 37 -12.99 22.03 1.10
CA ASP A 37 -13.09 20.58 1.17
C ASP A 37 -12.05 20.01 2.15
N GLN A 38 -12.52 19.34 3.21
CA GLN A 38 -11.67 18.75 4.23
C GLN A 38 -11.51 17.26 3.98
N VAL A 39 -10.30 16.84 3.63
CA VAL A 39 -9.97 15.40 3.50
C VAL A 39 -9.54 14.87 4.85
N THR A 40 -10.30 13.92 5.41
CA THR A 40 -9.95 13.25 6.67
C THR A 40 -9.60 11.79 6.39
N ILE A 41 -8.38 11.38 6.72
CA ILE A 41 -7.97 9.97 6.63
C ILE A 41 -8.52 9.21 7.84
N SER A 42 -9.29 8.15 7.59
CA SER A 42 -9.81 7.28 8.66
C SER A 42 -8.67 6.66 9.48
N SER A 43 -8.96 6.31 10.73
CA SER A 43 -8.03 5.58 11.60
C SER A 43 -7.50 4.32 10.91
N ASP A 44 -8.40 3.55 10.31
CA ASP A 44 -8.10 2.25 9.72
C ASP A 44 -7.20 2.38 8.50
N SER A 45 -7.40 3.44 7.70
CA SER A 45 -6.55 3.74 6.55
C SER A 45 -5.12 4.08 6.99
N ARG A 46 -4.94 4.77 8.12
CA ARG A 46 -3.62 5.05 8.68
C ARG A 46 -2.92 3.79 9.17
N VAL A 47 -3.67 2.88 9.81
CA VAL A 47 -3.12 1.58 10.24
C VAL A 47 -2.69 0.75 9.03
N LYS A 48 -3.54 0.66 8.00
CA LYS A 48 -3.20 -0.04 6.75
C LYS A 48 -1.98 0.55 6.06
N GLN A 49 -1.86 1.88 5.98
CA GLN A 49 -0.68 2.53 5.39
C GLN A 49 0.60 2.16 6.13
N LYS A 50 0.58 2.19 7.48
CA LYS A 50 1.74 1.79 8.29
C LYS A 50 2.10 0.33 8.08
N ALA A 51 1.10 -0.56 8.04
CA ALA A 51 1.33 -2.00 7.80
C ALA A 51 1.94 -2.26 6.41
N VAL A 52 1.42 -1.61 5.37
CA VAL A 52 1.96 -1.73 4.00
C VAL A 52 3.38 -1.16 3.92
N ALA A 53 3.66 -0.04 4.58
CA ALA A 53 5.02 0.52 4.63
C ALA A 53 6.00 -0.43 5.33
N ALA A 54 5.60 -1.02 6.46
CA ALA A 54 6.41 -2.01 7.17
C ALA A 54 6.65 -3.27 6.34
N ALA A 55 5.60 -3.79 5.66
CA ALA A 55 5.72 -4.96 4.79
C ALA A 55 6.67 -4.71 3.60
N LYS A 56 6.69 -3.50 3.05
CA LYS A 56 7.62 -3.12 1.96
C LYS A 56 9.06 -2.92 2.44
N ALA A 57 9.25 -2.51 3.68
CA ALA A 57 10.57 -2.33 4.28
C ALA A 57 11.17 -3.64 4.81
N ALA A 58 10.35 -4.69 4.94
CA ALA A 58 10.80 -6.00 5.35
C ALA A 58 11.79 -6.58 4.33
N PRO A 59 12.77 -7.39 4.78
CA PRO A 59 13.70 -8.05 3.88
C PRO A 59 12.96 -8.98 2.91
N GLU A 60 13.44 -9.02 1.67
CA GLU A 60 12.88 -9.88 0.63
C GLU A 60 12.92 -11.36 1.03
N VAL A 61 14.02 -11.77 1.68
CA VAL A 61 14.20 -13.12 2.21
C VAL A 61 14.16 -13.10 3.74
N ARG A 62 13.31 -13.96 4.32
CA ARG A 62 13.27 -14.20 5.76
C ARG A 62 14.23 -15.32 6.12
N GLU A 63 15.52 -14.98 6.22
CA GLU A 63 16.62 -15.93 6.46
C GLU A 63 16.39 -16.86 7.66
N GLU A 64 15.86 -16.31 8.76
CA GLU A 64 15.50 -17.11 9.95
C GLU A 64 14.57 -18.27 9.59
N LYS A 65 13.50 -18.00 8.83
CA LYS A 65 12.53 -19.01 8.45
C LYS A 65 13.10 -20.03 7.48
N VAL A 66 13.96 -19.60 6.56
CA VAL A 66 14.65 -20.49 5.61
C VAL A 66 15.57 -21.44 6.37
N ASN A 67 16.33 -20.94 7.32
CA ASN A 67 17.25 -21.75 8.11
C ASN A 67 16.52 -22.74 9.02
N GLU A 68 15.43 -22.33 9.66
CA GLU A 68 14.56 -23.22 10.45
C GLU A 68 14.03 -24.38 9.60
N LEU A 69 13.49 -24.10 8.41
CA LEU A 69 12.97 -25.11 7.51
C LEU A 69 14.08 -26.02 6.97
N ARG A 70 15.24 -25.45 6.60
CA ARG A 70 16.40 -26.23 6.15
C ARG A 70 16.85 -27.22 7.23
N GLN A 71 16.88 -26.78 8.49
CA GLN A 71 17.22 -27.64 9.61
C GLN A 71 16.18 -28.75 9.79
N ALA A 72 14.88 -28.42 9.79
CA ALA A 72 13.81 -29.40 9.93
C ALA A 72 13.83 -30.48 8.83
N ILE A 73 14.18 -30.08 7.59
CA ILE A 73 14.36 -31.01 6.48
C ILE A 73 15.59 -31.91 6.71
N ALA A 74 16.71 -31.33 7.13
CA ALA A 74 17.94 -32.09 7.40
C ALA A 74 17.79 -33.08 8.55
N THR A 75 17.01 -32.75 9.58
CA THR A 75 16.72 -33.63 10.72
C THR A 75 15.57 -34.61 10.45
N GLY A 76 14.93 -34.55 9.28
CA GLY A 76 13.79 -35.41 8.92
C GLY A 76 12.52 -35.12 9.73
N THR A 77 12.46 -33.97 10.42
CA THR A 77 11.29 -33.55 11.23
C THR A 77 10.34 -32.65 10.45
N TYR A 78 10.64 -32.38 9.18
CA TYR A 78 9.74 -31.69 8.27
C TYR A 78 8.72 -32.68 7.70
N THR A 79 7.50 -32.67 8.24
CA THR A 79 6.38 -33.50 7.80
C THR A 79 5.27 -32.63 7.25
N VAL A 80 4.84 -32.93 6.02
CA VAL A 80 3.70 -32.31 5.35
C VAL A 80 2.77 -33.41 4.88
N SER A 81 1.47 -33.26 5.07
CA SER A 81 0.48 -34.26 4.67
C SER A 81 0.16 -34.18 3.18
N ASN A 82 -0.35 -35.26 2.61
CA ASN A 82 -0.76 -35.29 1.20
C ASN A 82 -1.90 -34.30 0.93
N GLU A 83 -2.80 -34.13 1.91
CA GLU A 83 -3.91 -33.19 1.88
C GLU A 83 -3.40 -31.75 1.83
N GLU A 84 -2.41 -31.40 2.65
CA GLU A 84 -1.80 -30.06 2.64
C GLU A 84 -1.16 -29.75 1.27
N VAL A 85 -0.49 -30.73 0.66
CA VAL A 85 0.09 -30.57 -0.68
C VAL A 85 -1.01 -30.37 -1.73
N ALA A 86 -2.05 -31.22 -1.71
CA ALA A 86 -3.16 -31.13 -2.65
C ALA A 86 -3.91 -29.79 -2.53
N GLU A 87 -4.14 -29.32 -1.31
CA GLU A 87 -4.75 -28.02 -1.03
C GLU A 87 -3.95 -26.89 -1.70
N LYS A 88 -2.62 -26.87 -1.54
CA LYS A 88 -1.79 -25.82 -2.15
C LYS A 88 -1.77 -25.89 -3.68
N ILE A 89 -1.81 -27.08 -4.28
CA ILE A 89 -1.91 -27.25 -5.73
C ILE A 89 -3.23 -26.66 -6.24
N ILE A 90 -4.36 -27.02 -5.61
CA ILE A 90 -5.69 -26.53 -6.01
C ILE A 90 -5.78 -25.02 -5.79
N TYR A 91 -5.39 -24.53 -4.62
CA TYR A 91 -5.39 -23.12 -4.29
C TYR A 91 -4.60 -22.31 -5.33
N ARG A 92 -3.40 -22.77 -5.69
CA ARG A 92 -2.57 -22.10 -6.70
C ARG A 92 -3.27 -22.04 -8.06
N SER A 93 -3.85 -23.16 -8.49
CA SER A 93 -4.61 -23.24 -9.75
C SER A 93 -5.81 -22.28 -9.79
N LEU A 94 -6.48 -22.07 -8.65
CA LEU A 94 -7.59 -21.12 -8.55
C LEU A 94 -7.12 -19.67 -8.63
N VAL A 95 -6.05 -19.31 -7.92
CA VAL A 95 -5.48 -17.96 -7.96
C VAL A 95 -5.02 -17.60 -9.38
N ASP A 96 -4.33 -18.52 -10.07
CA ASP A 96 -3.83 -18.29 -11.43
C ASP A 96 -4.96 -18.10 -12.46
N LYS A 97 -6.20 -18.58 -12.20
CA LYS A 97 -7.38 -18.33 -13.06
C LYS A 97 -8.11 -17.02 -12.77
N LEU A 98 -7.92 -16.46 -11.58
CA LEU A 98 -8.63 -15.26 -11.11
C LEU A 98 -7.90 -13.96 -11.45
N VAL A 99 -6.61 -14.06 -11.80
CA VAL A 99 -5.74 -12.95 -12.21
C VAL A 99 -5.67 -12.88 -13.73
#